data_AF-A0A969F822-F1
#
_entry.id   AF-A0A969F822-F1
#
_cell.length_a   1.000
_cell.length_b   1.000
_cell.length_c   1.000
_cell.angle_alpha   90.00
_cell.angle_beta   90.00
_cell.angle_gamma   90.00
#
_symmetry.space_group_name_H-M   'P 1'
#
loop_
_entity.id
_entity.type
_entity.pdbx_description
1 polymer ?
#
loop_
_entity_poly.entity_id
_entity_poly.type
_entity_poly.pdbx_seq_one_letter_code
_entity_poly.pdbx_strand_id
1 'polypeptide(L)'
;MMSMADYTSARIFTYGLDEQADLWADHVESMGLDGVRFMLHHGRDHLHVHVPLIGRHSVHTALRAAAVGLMLNMSWDNIVRGLQQTAVELRVVSAPGPQQSLIIDDSYNANPESTLAALNLLEDIPGRKVAVLGDMLELGYLEEASHRLIGRRVANVAQVLVAVGQRARWIADEAVKAGLPSENVALATDALMAVPVIEARLQKEDVILIKGSYGMRMDRIVTALERYE
;
A
#
# COMPACT_ATOMS: atom_id res chain seq x y z
N MET A 1 -10.90 -10.71 21.45
CA MET A 1 -11.53 -9.44 21.04
C MET A 1 -12.95 -9.45 21.59
N MET A 2 -13.34 -8.45 22.38
CA MET A 2 -14.76 -8.23 22.68
C MET A 2 -15.42 -7.79 21.37
N SER A 3 -16.38 -8.57 20.87
CA SER A 3 -17.06 -8.25 19.62
C SER A 3 -17.98 -7.05 19.84
N MET A 4 -17.83 -5.97 19.08
CA MET A 4 -18.77 -4.85 19.12
C MET A 4 -20.21 -5.27 18.80
N ALA A 5 -20.40 -6.47 18.22
CA ALA A 5 -21.69 -7.10 18.01
C ALA A 5 -22.53 -7.15 19.29
N ASP A 6 -21.92 -7.48 20.43
CA ASP A 6 -22.63 -7.68 21.70
C ASP A 6 -23.09 -6.36 22.34
N TYR A 7 -22.67 -5.22 21.78
CA TYR A 7 -22.92 -3.87 22.30
C TYR A 7 -23.84 -3.02 21.41
N THR A 8 -24.43 -3.60 20.36
CA THR A 8 -25.34 -2.88 19.45
C THR A 8 -26.65 -3.62 19.25
N SER A 9 -27.74 -2.87 19.10
CA SER A 9 -29.04 -3.38 18.64
C SER A 9 -29.24 -3.23 17.13
N ALA A 10 -28.28 -2.63 16.42
CA ALA A 10 -28.32 -2.51 14.97
C ALA A 10 -28.11 -3.88 14.30
N ARG A 11 -28.60 -4.02 13.06
CA ARG A 11 -28.29 -5.19 12.25
C ARG A 11 -26.79 -5.26 12.01
N ILE A 12 -26.20 -6.40 12.35
CA ILE A 12 -24.79 -6.69 12.11
C ILE A 12 -24.68 -7.37 10.75
N PHE A 13 -23.69 -6.94 9.96
CA PHE A 13 -23.32 -7.57 8.70
C PHE A 13 -21.80 -7.66 8.67
N THR A 14 -21.29 -8.89 8.57
CA THR A 14 -19.87 -9.20 8.64
C THR A 14 -19.28 -9.40 7.25
N TYR A 15 -17.99 -9.07 7.10
CA TYR A 15 -17.27 -9.33 5.86
C TYR A 15 -15.84 -9.79 6.14
N GLY A 16 -15.26 -10.59 5.25
CA GLY A 16 -13.89 -11.08 5.43
C GLY A 16 -13.43 -12.06 4.36
N LEU A 17 -12.31 -12.74 4.64
CA LEU A 17 -11.80 -13.85 3.81
C LEU A 17 -12.13 -15.21 4.44
N ASP A 18 -13.01 -15.22 5.45
CA ASP A 18 -13.46 -16.39 6.19
C ASP A 18 -14.90 -16.71 5.75
N GLU A 19 -15.17 -17.97 5.43
CA GLU A 19 -16.48 -18.47 5.01
C GLU A 19 -17.59 -18.29 6.06
N GLN A 20 -17.22 -18.00 7.32
CA GLN A 20 -18.16 -17.69 8.39
C GLN A 20 -18.73 -16.27 8.32
N ALA A 21 -18.16 -15.37 7.51
CA ALA A 21 -18.69 -14.02 7.34
C ALA A 21 -19.93 -14.01 6.41
N ASP A 22 -20.84 -13.05 6.62
CA ASP A 22 -22.04 -12.90 5.78
C ASP A 22 -21.67 -12.69 4.30
N LEU A 23 -20.62 -11.89 4.07
CA LEU A 23 -20.02 -11.64 2.77
C LEU A 23 -18.53 -11.97 2.80
N TRP A 24 -18.08 -12.92 1.98
CA TRP A 24 -16.68 -13.31 2.00
C TRP A 24 -16.09 -13.51 0.61
N ALA A 25 -14.77 -13.65 0.57
CA ALA A 25 -14.04 -13.91 -0.66
C ALA A 25 -12.93 -14.94 -0.50
N ASP A 26 -12.73 -15.73 -1.54
CA ASP A 26 -11.59 -16.62 -1.72
C ASP A 26 -10.99 -16.48 -3.13
N HIS A 27 -10.09 -17.40 -3.51
CA HIS A 27 -9.42 -17.41 -4.80
C HIS A 27 -8.79 -16.04 -5.16
N VAL A 28 -8.19 -15.39 -4.17
CA VAL A 28 -7.60 -14.06 -4.31
C VAL A 28 -6.30 -14.12 -5.10
N GLU A 29 -6.31 -13.50 -6.27
CA GLU A 29 -5.19 -13.40 -7.21
C GLU A 29 -4.82 -11.93 -7.43
N SER A 30 -3.56 -11.59 -7.16
CA SER A 30 -2.98 -10.29 -7.52
C SER A 30 -2.71 -10.28 -9.02
N MET A 31 -3.17 -9.24 -9.71
CA MET A 31 -2.91 -9.00 -11.13
C MET A 31 -1.91 -7.84 -11.31
N GLY A 32 -1.10 -7.53 -10.30
CA GLY A 32 -0.18 -6.40 -10.32
C GLY A 32 -0.93 -5.06 -10.47
N LEU A 33 -0.56 -4.28 -11.49
CA LEU A 33 -1.20 -2.99 -11.78
C LEU A 33 -2.62 -3.14 -12.34
N ASP A 34 -2.96 -4.31 -12.89
CA ASP A 34 -4.31 -4.57 -13.40
C ASP A 34 -5.32 -4.79 -12.27
N GLY A 35 -4.90 -4.83 -11.00
CA GLY A 35 -5.76 -4.90 -9.82
C GLY A 35 -5.79 -6.28 -9.16
N VAL A 36 -6.96 -6.68 -8.66
CA VAL A 36 -7.15 -7.94 -7.94
C VAL A 36 -8.37 -8.68 -8.46
N ARG A 37 -8.24 -10.00 -8.59
CA ARG A 37 -9.35 -10.91 -8.91
C ARG A 37 -9.63 -11.81 -7.72
N PHE A 38 -10.90 -12.08 -7.46
CA PHE A 38 -11.33 -12.98 -6.40
C PHE A 38 -12.75 -13.49 -6.69
N MET A 39 -13.15 -14.55 -6.01
CA MET A 39 -14.55 -14.97 -5.97
C MET A 39 -15.20 -14.35 -4.74
N LEU A 40 -16.39 -13.79 -4.92
CA LEU A 40 -17.22 -13.22 -3.85
C LEU A 40 -18.39 -14.15 -3.57
N HIS A 41 -18.72 -14.32 -2.29
CA HIS A 41 -19.75 -15.23 -1.79
C HIS A 41 -20.71 -14.50 -0.86
N HIS A 42 -22.02 -14.63 -1.10
CA HIS A 42 -23.07 -14.14 -0.21
C HIS A 42 -24.33 -14.99 -0.38
N GLY A 43 -24.70 -15.73 0.67
CA GLY A 43 -25.82 -16.67 0.60
C GLY A 43 -25.60 -17.75 -0.46
N ARG A 44 -26.36 -17.70 -1.56
CA ARG A 44 -26.25 -18.63 -2.71
C ARG A 44 -25.54 -18.02 -3.91
N ASP A 45 -25.21 -16.74 -3.85
CA ASP A 45 -24.57 -16.04 -4.96
C ASP A 45 -23.06 -16.23 -4.88
N HIS A 46 -22.47 -16.54 -6.04
CA HIS A 46 -21.04 -16.69 -6.24
C HIS A 46 -20.64 -15.91 -7.49
N LEU A 47 -19.79 -14.91 -7.33
CA LEU A 47 -19.46 -13.96 -8.38
C LEU A 47 -17.95 -13.83 -8.53
N HIS A 48 -17.45 -14.03 -9.74
CA HIS A 48 -16.08 -13.63 -10.05
C HIS A 48 -16.04 -12.12 -10.18
N VAL A 49 -15.23 -11.49 -9.34
CA VAL A 49 -15.06 -10.04 -9.34
C VAL A 49 -13.62 -9.71 -9.67
N HIS A 50 -13.48 -8.76 -10.58
CA HIS A 50 -12.22 -8.07 -10.84
C HIS A 50 -12.40 -6.63 -10.40
N VAL A 51 -11.48 -6.15 -9.58
CA VAL A 51 -11.49 -4.78 -9.05
C VAL A 51 -10.16 -4.15 -9.44
N PRO A 52 -10.15 -2.98 -10.09
CA PRO A 52 -8.93 -2.26 -10.47
C PRO A 52 -8.33 -1.56 -9.23
N LEU A 53 -8.14 -2.32 -8.15
CA LEU A 53 -7.49 -1.90 -6.92
C LEU A 53 -6.28 -2.79 -6.69
N ILE A 54 -5.13 -2.19 -6.43
CA ILE A 54 -3.86 -2.90 -6.36
C ILE A 54 -3.70 -3.58 -5.00
N GLY A 55 -3.13 -4.79 -5.03
CA GLY A 55 -2.76 -5.55 -3.83
C GLY A 55 -3.92 -6.32 -3.20
N ARG A 56 -3.58 -7.45 -2.57
CA ARG A 56 -4.55 -8.38 -1.98
C ARG A 56 -5.43 -7.76 -0.89
N HIS A 57 -4.91 -6.79 -0.15
CA HIS A 57 -5.66 -6.09 0.90
C HIS A 57 -6.88 -5.31 0.35
N SER A 58 -6.84 -4.94 -0.93
CA SER A 58 -7.95 -4.24 -1.61
C SER A 58 -9.22 -5.09 -1.71
N VAL A 59 -9.12 -6.41 -1.56
CA VAL A 59 -10.30 -7.29 -1.45
C VAL A 59 -11.16 -6.87 -0.26
N HIS A 60 -10.57 -6.54 0.90
CA HIS A 60 -11.34 -6.04 2.05
C HIS A 60 -12.05 -4.72 1.74
N THR A 61 -11.43 -3.83 0.97
CA THR A 61 -12.06 -2.58 0.52
C THR A 61 -13.26 -2.86 -0.39
N ALA A 62 -13.11 -3.78 -1.34
CA ALA A 62 -14.20 -4.18 -2.21
C ALA A 62 -15.35 -4.84 -1.43
N LEU A 63 -15.05 -5.72 -0.47
CA LEU A 63 -16.03 -6.36 0.40
C LEU A 63 -16.79 -5.35 1.26
N ARG A 64 -16.12 -4.31 1.80
CA ARG A 64 -16.79 -3.22 2.54
C ARG A 64 -17.79 -2.48 1.66
N ALA A 65 -17.37 -2.09 0.46
CA ALA A 65 -18.23 -1.36 -0.47
C ALA A 65 -19.42 -2.23 -0.92
N ALA A 66 -19.18 -3.51 -1.24
CA ALA A 66 -20.23 -4.46 -1.58
C ALA A 66 -21.21 -4.69 -0.41
N ALA A 67 -20.72 -4.82 0.82
CA ALA A 67 -21.57 -4.93 2.02
C ALA A 67 -22.52 -3.73 2.17
N VAL A 68 -22.01 -2.51 1.98
CA VAL A 68 -22.84 -1.30 1.99
C VAL A 68 -23.88 -1.32 0.86
N GLY A 69 -23.48 -1.68 -0.37
CA GLY A 69 -24.38 -1.80 -1.50
C GLY A 69 -25.51 -2.80 -1.26
N LEU A 70 -25.19 -3.97 -0.68
CA LEU A 70 -26.17 -4.98 -0.29
C LEU A 70 -27.14 -4.47 0.78
N MET A 71 -26.64 -3.77 1.80
CA MET A 71 -27.49 -3.18 2.85
C MET A 71 -28.41 -2.08 2.31
N LEU A 72 -28.04 -1.45 1.20
CA LEU A 72 -28.87 -0.49 0.46
C LEU A 72 -29.77 -1.15 -0.61
N ASN A 73 -29.83 -2.49 -0.65
CA ASN A 73 -30.60 -3.29 -1.61
C ASN A 73 -30.23 -3.04 -3.07
N MET A 74 -28.96 -2.72 -3.35
CA MET A 74 -28.44 -2.65 -4.72
C MET A 74 -28.33 -4.05 -5.32
N SER A 75 -28.57 -4.17 -6.63
CA SER A 75 -28.31 -5.42 -7.35
C SER A 75 -26.81 -5.70 -7.48
N TRP A 76 -26.45 -6.97 -7.61
CA TRP A 76 -25.08 -7.38 -7.90
C TRP A 76 -24.51 -6.71 -9.14
N ASP A 77 -25.31 -6.54 -10.20
CA ASP A 77 -24.87 -5.84 -11.40
C ASP A 77 -24.42 -4.40 -11.10
N ASN A 78 -25.16 -3.67 -10.25
CA ASN A 78 -24.80 -2.30 -9.88
C ASN A 78 -23.59 -2.28 -8.95
N ILE A 79 -23.49 -3.22 -8.02
CA ILE A 79 -22.35 -3.32 -7.09
C ILE A 79 -21.07 -3.65 -7.86
N VAL A 80 -21.08 -4.70 -8.68
CA VAL A 80 -19.92 -5.14 -9.48
C VAL A 80 -19.51 -4.05 -10.46
N ARG A 81 -20.48 -3.43 -11.16
CA ARG A 81 -20.19 -2.31 -12.05
C ARG A 81 -19.56 -1.14 -11.29
N GLY A 82 -20.07 -0.79 -10.10
CA GLY A 82 -19.49 0.25 -9.26
C GLY A 82 -18.05 -0.07 -8.85
N LEU A 83 -17.80 -1.30 -8.39
CA LEU A 83 -16.45 -1.77 -8.04
C LEU A 83 -15.48 -1.75 -9.23
N GLN A 84 -15.94 -2.10 -10.43
CA GLN A 84 -15.14 -2.07 -11.66
C GLN A 84 -14.91 -0.66 -12.19
N GLN A 85 -15.90 0.22 -12.03
CA GLN A 85 -15.82 1.64 -12.39
C GLN A 85 -15.12 2.48 -11.33
N THR A 86 -14.72 1.86 -10.22
CA THR A 86 -13.90 2.49 -9.20
C THR A 86 -12.51 2.71 -9.78
N ALA A 87 -12.40 3.71 -10.65
CA ALA A 87 -11.28 4.62 -10.60
C ALA A 87 -11.42 5.40 -9.29
N VAL A 88 -11.29 4.72 -8.14
CA VAL A 88 -10.46 5.34 -7.11
C VAL A 88 -9.22 5.67 -7.91
N GLU A 89 -8.92 6.96 -8.04
CA GLU A 89 -7.57 7.40 -8.27
C GLU A 89 -6.76 6.61 -7.24
N LEU A 90 -6.32 5.42 -7.64
CA LEU A 90 -5.32 4.66 -6.97
C LEU A 90 -4.18 5.64 -7.08
N ARG A 91 -4.03 6.43 -6.02
CA ARG A 91 -2.91 7.32 -5.88
C ARG A 91 -1.61 6.54 -5.83
N VAL A 92 -1.68 5.20 -5.82
CA VAL A 92 -0.79 4.27 -6.54
C VAL A 92 -0.81 4.57 -8.05
N VAL A 93 -0.52 5.82 -8.40
CA VAL A 93 -0.25 6.23 -9.76
C VAL A 93 1.12 5.67 -10.04
N SER A 94 1.16 4.62 -10.86
CA SER A 94 2.34 4.35 -11.67
C SER A 94 2.59 5.59 -12.51
N ALA A 95 3.42 6.52 -12.03
CA ALA A 95 3.82 7.69 -12.79
C ALA A 95 5.16 7.39 -13.48
N PRO A 96 5.35 7.83 -14.73
CA PRO A 96 6.69 7.84 -15.30
C PRO A 96 7.56 8.77 -14.45
N GLY A 97 8.68 8.23 -13.96
CA GLY A 97 9.70 8.98 -13.27
C GLY A 97 10.90 9.26 -14.18
N PRO A 98 11.92 9.96 -13.65
CA PRO A 98 13.15 10.22 -14.39
C PRO A 98 13.84 8.90 -14.76
N GLN A 99 14.68 8.91 -15.79
CA GLN A 99 15.42 7.71 -16.23
C GLN A 99 14.50 6.54 -16.65
N GLN A 100 13.28 6.82 -17.14
CA GLN A 100 12.28 5.79 -17.48
C GLN A 100 11.89 4.92 -16.27
N SER A 101 12.01 5.46 -15.06
CA SER A 101 11.59 4.76 -13.85
C SER A 101 10.07 4.72 -13.73
N LEU A 102 9.60 3.80 -12.91
CA LEU A 102 8.21 3.65 -12.52
C LEU A 102 8.05 4.12 -11.07
N ILE A 103 7.33 5.21 -10.85
CA ILE A 103 7.01 5.67 -9.49
C ILE A 103 5.71 5.01 -9.05
N ILE A 104 5.73 4.35 -7.90
CA ILE A 104 4.56 3.89 -7.15
C ILE A 104 4.30 4.94 -6.06
N ASP A 105 3.39 5.87 -6.34
CA ASP A 105 3.00 6.86 -5.34
C ASP A 105 2.08 6.20 -4.27
N ASP A 106 2.51 6.15 -3.01
CA ASP A 106 1.66 5.77 -1.88
C ASP A 106 1.88 6.78 -0.74
N SER A 107 2.02 8.05 -1.13
CA SER A 107 2.46 9.15 -0.27
C SER A 107 1.39 9.74 0.64
N TYR A 108 0.13 9.31 0.50
CA TYR A 108 -0.99 9.90 1.22
C TYR A 108 -0.94 9.64 2.73
N ASN A 109 -0.68 8.39 3.14
CA ASN A 109 -0.54 8.04 4.55
C ASN A 109 0.25 6.73 4.72
N ALA A 110 0.75 6.49 5.93
CA ALA A 110 1.48 5.27 6.25
C ALA A 110 1.15 4.76 7.65
N ASN A 111 0.94 3.46 7.71
CA ASN A 111 0.92 2.66 8.93
C ASN A 111 1.66 1.34 8.64
N PRO A 112 1.94 0.49 9.64
CA PRO A 112 2.78 -0.69 9.44
C PRO A 112 2.19 -1.68 8.43
N GLU A 113 0.89 -1.95 8.53
CA GLU A 113 0.18 -2.89 7.65
C GLU A 113 0.18 -2.43 6.19
N SER A 114 -0.19 -1.17 5.94
CA SER A 114 -0.20 -0.58 4.59
C SER A 114 1.21 -0.48 4.00
N THR A 115 2.23 -0.25 4.83
CA THR A 115 3.62 -0.16 4.36
C THR A 115 4.16 -1.53 3.99
N LEU A 116 3.82 -2.59 4.73
CA LEU A 116 4.13 -3.96 4.31
C LEU A 116 3.43 -4.33 3.00
N ALA A 117 2.16 -3.95 2.84
CA ALA A 117 1.43 -4.20 1.60
C ALA A 117 2.05 -3.48 0.40
N ALA A 118 2.49 -2.23 0.58
CA ALA A 118 3.18 -1.46 -0.47
C ALA A 118 4.54 -2.08 -0.84
N LEU A 119 5.28 -2.62 0.14
CA LEU A 119 6.53 -3.34 -0.11
C LEU A 119 6.29 -4.68 -0.83
N ASN A 120 5.19 -5.39 -0.55
CA ASN A 120 4.82 -6.59 -1.30
C ASN A 120 4.50 -6.26 -2.75
N LEU A 121 3.76 -5.17 -3.01
CA LEU A 121 3.53 -4.69 -4.37
C LEU A 121 4.84 -4.35 -5.08
N LEU A 122 5.76 -3.66 -4.40
CA LEU A 122 7.07 -3.31 -4.95
C LEU A 122 7.90 -4.57 -5.32
N GLU A 123 7.79 -5.64 -4.53
CA GLU A 123 8.44 -6.93 -4.81
C GLU A 123 7.89 -7.61 -6.06
N ASP A 124 6.57 -7.56 -6.27
CA ASP A 124 5.86 -8.17 -7.40
C ASP A 124 6.19 -7.51 -8.75
N ILE A 125 6.68 -6.26 -8.76
CA ILE A 125 6.97 -5.51 -9.99
C ILE A 125 8.41 -5.79 -10.48
N PRO A 126 8.63 -6.17 -11.75
CA PRO A 126 9.97 -6.36 -12.31
C PRO A 126 10.81 -5.08 -12.30
N GLY A 127 12.13 -5.21 -12.17
CA GLY A 127 13.08 -4.09 -12.14
C GLY A 127 13.87 -3.98 -10.84
N ARG A 128 14.69 -2.95 -10.70
CA ARG A 128 15.44 -2.65 -9.46
C ARG A 128 14.57 -1.78 -8.55
N LYS A 129 14.45 -2.18 -7.28
CA LYS A 129 13.52 -1.64 -6.30
C LYS A 129 14.19 -0.57 -5.45
N VAL A 130 13.58 0.61 -5.43
CA VAL A 130 13.96 1.75 -4.59
C VAL A 130 12.80 2.05 -3.65
N ALA A 131 13.03 1.94 -2.34
CA ALA A 131 12.05 2.29 -1.32
C ALA A 131 12.35 3.68 -0.75
N VAL A 132 11.40 4.59 -0.82
CA VAL A 132 11.47 5.95 -0.25
C VAL A 132 10.42 6.05 0.84
N LEU A 133 10.84 5.89 2.09
CA LEU A 133 9.94 5.68 3.23
C LEU A 133 10.07 6.80 4.26
N GLY A 134 8.97 7.50 4.50
CA GLY A 134 8.84 8.53 5.52
C GLY A 134 8.42 7.99 6.88
N ASP A 135 8.45 8.85 7.90
CA ASP A 135 7.93 8.51 9.24
C ASP A 135 6.49 7.99 9.18
N MET A 136 6.23 6.93 9.94
CA MET A 136 4.89 6.51 10.35
C MET A 136 4.53 7.20 11.67
N LEU A 137 3.60 8.16 11.64
CA LEU A 137 3.23 9.01 12.76
C LEU A 137 2.07 8.38 13.56
N GLU A 138 1.83 8.91 14.76
CA GLU A 138 0.66 8.57 15.60
C GLU A 138 0.60 7.10 16.07
N LEU A 139 1.73 6.39 16.10
CA LEU A 139 1.82 4.98 16.53
C LEU A 139 2.00 4.80 18.05
N GLY A 140 2.19 5.88 18.80
CA GLY A 140 2.42 5.84 20.24
C GLY A 140 3.63 4.96 20.63
N TYR A 141 3.45 4.04 21.57
CA TYR A 141 4.52 3.17 22.06
C TYR A 141 5.01 2.14 21.02
N LEU A 142 4.26 1.91 19.94
CA LEU A 142 4.63 0.97 18.88
C LEU A 142 5.51 1.59 17.79
N GLU A 143 5.83 2.88 17.89
CA GLU A 143 6.47 3.63 16.83
C GLU A 143 7.81 3.00 16.41
N GLU A 144 8.76 2.83 17.33
CA GLU A 144 10.06 2.23 16.99
C GLU A 144 9.93 0.79 16.50
N ALA A 145 9.17 -0.05 17.20
CA ALA A 145 8.99 -1.46 16.84
C ALA A 145 8.39 -1.62 15.43
N SER A 146 7.46 -0.73 15.07
CA SER A 146 6.83 -0.68 13.76
C SER A 146 7.81 -0.26 12.66
N HIS A 147 8.61 0.80 12.87
CA HIS A 147 9.62 1.20 11.90
C HIS A 147 10.67 0.11 11.69
N ARG A 148 11.08 -0.59 12.76
CA ARG A 148 11.99 -1.74 12.65
C ARG A 148 11.37 -2.92 11.91
N LEU A 149 10.08 -3.20 12.12
CA LEU A 149 9.37 -4.21 11.33
C LEU A 149 9.47 -3.90 9.82
N ILE A 150 9.27 -2.63 9.44
CA ILE A 150 9.40 -2.19 8.05
C ILE A 150 10.84 -2.31 7.55
N GLY A 151 11.83 -1.87 8.33
CA GLY A 151 13.25 -1.97 7.95
C GLY A 151 13.68 -3.41 7.63
N ARG A 152 13.24 -4.40 8.43
CA ARG A 152 13.45 -5.83 8.13
C ARG A 152 12.84 -6.26 6.81
N ARG A 153 11.63 -5.79 6.48
CA ARG A 153 11.00 -6.13 5.20
C ARG A 153 11.73 -5.48 4.03
N VAL A 154 12.14 -4.22 4.16
CA VAL A 154 12.87 -3.49 3.11
C VAL A 154 14.12 -4.23 2.66
N ALA A 155 14.91 -4.78 3.59
CA ALA A 155 16.14 -5.52 3.26
C ALA A 155 15.91 -6.74 2.36
N ASN A 156 14.69 -7.29 2.33
CA ASN A 156 14.31 -8.43 1.49
C ASN A 156 13.72 -8.00 0.13
N VAL A 157 13.29 -6.75 -0.02
CA VAL A 157 12.56 -6.26 -1.20
C VAL A 157 13.41 -5.31 -2.04
N ALA A 158 13.95 -4.28 -1.38
CA ALA A 158 14.53 -3.13 -2.04
C ALA A 158 16.05 -3.24 -2.13
N GLN A 159 16.62 -2.78 -3.24
CA GLN A 159 18.07 -2.65 -3.39
C GLN A 159 18.58 -1.31 -2.87
N VAL A 160 17.69 -0.29 -2.78
CA VAL A 160 18.00 1.03 -2.23
C VAL A 160 16.90 1.46 -1.26
N LEU A 161 17.30 2.08 -0.15
CA LEU A 161 16.40 2.72 0.81
C LEU A 161 16.77 4.19 0.98
N VAL A 162 15.79 5.08 0.81
CA VAL A 162 15.86 6.47 1.27
C VAL A 162 14.84 6.64 2.40
N ALA A 163 15.31 6.73 3.63
CA ALA A 163 14.49 6.95 4.81
C ALA A 163 14.38 8.45 5.10
N VAL A 164 13.14 8.95 5.24
CA VAL A 164 12.85 10.39 5.31
C VAL A 164 12.20 10.73 6.66
N GLY A 165 12.85 11.58 7.45
CA GLY A 165 12.39 11.99 8.76
C GLY A 165 13.15 11.34 9.92
N GLN A 166 12.81 11.76 11.13
CA GLN A 166 13.56 11.41 12.33
C GLN A 166 13.35 9.95 12.74
N ARG A 167 12.13 9.43 12.59
CA ARG A 167 11.74 8.08 13.00
C ARG A 167 12.06 7.05 11.93
N ALA A 168 12.03 7.44 10.66
CA ALA A 168 12.46 6.63 9.53
C ALA A 168 13.91 6.17 9.67
N ARG A 169 14.74 6.82 10.50
CA ARG A 169 16.07 6.32 10.88
C ARG A 169 16.03 4.90 11.45
N TRP A 170 14.99 4.53 12.20
CA TRP A 170 14.83 3.16 12.68
C TRP A 170 14.59 2.15 11.56
N ILE A 171 13.96 2.57 10.45
CA ILE A 171 13.84 1.75 9.23
C ILE A 171 15.24 1.51 8.65
N ALA A 172 16.01 2.59 8.48
CA ALA A 172 17.36 2.54 7.93
C ALA A 172 18.30 1.66 8.77
N ASP A 173 18.37 1.89 10.07
CA ASP A 173 19.22 1.14 11.00
C ASP A 173 18.89 -0.36 10.96
N GLU A 174 17.59 -0.69 10.91
CA GLU A 174 17.14 -2.08 10.90
C GLU A 174 17.33 -2.74 9.53
N ALA A 175 17.15 -2.03 8.42
CA ALA A 175 17.41 -2.55 7.09
C ALA A 175 18.89 -2.93 6.92
N VAL A 176 19.81 -2.10 7.43
CA VAL A 176 21.24 -2.42 7.44
C VAL A 176 21.53 -3.66 8.29
N LYS A 177 20.96 -3.76 9.51
CA LYS A 177 21.10 -4.95 10.36
C LYS A 177 20.55 -6.22 9.69
N ALA A 178 19.51 -6.09 8.89
CA ALA A 178 18.86 -7.18 8.17
C ALA A 178 19.57 -7.56 6.85
N GLY A 179 20.64 -6.85 6.46
CA GLY A 179 21.51 -7.24 5.36
C GLY A 179 21.52 -6.29 4.15
N LEU A 180 20.79 -5.17 4.19
CA LEU A 180 20.88 -4.15 3.15
C LEU A 180 22.23 -3.42 3.26
N PRO A 181 23.06 -3.35 2.20
CA PRO A 181 24.35 -2.67 2.26
C PRO A 181 24.19 -1.21 2.69
N SER A 182 25.03 -0.72 3.60
CA SER A 182 24.87 0.62 4.18
C SER A 182 25.07 1.73 3.15
N GLU A 183 25.85 1.49 2.10
CA GLU A 183 26.01 2.38 0.95
C GLU A 183 24.71 2.58 0.14
N ASN A 184 23.79 1.61 0.22
CA ASN A 184 22.49 1.64 -0.44
C ASN A 184 21.39 2.23 0.45
N VAL A 185 21.73 2.66 1.67
CA VAL A 185 20.80 3.30 2.60
C VAL A 185 21.16 4.77 2.77
N ALA A 186 20.18 5.65 2.58
CA ALA A 186 20.33 7.08 2.77
C ALA A 186 19.26 7.62 3.71
N LEU A 187 19.61 8.71 4.41
CA LEU A 187 18.71 9.45 5.27
C LEU A 187 18.48 10.84 4.67
N ALA A 188 17.24 11.32 4.74
CA ALA A 188 16.87 12.68 4.45
C ALA A 188 16.03 13.25 5.60
N THR A 189 16.13 14.56 5.84
CA THR A 189 15.39 15.22 6.92
C THR A 189 13.91 15.38 6.61
N ASP A 190 13.58 15.61 5.34
CA ASP A 190 12.23 15.87 4.86
C ASP A 190 12.11 15.52 3.37
N ALA A 191 10.88 15.61 2.85
CA ALA A 191 10.54 15.26 1.48
C ALA A 191 11.39 16.00 0.44
N LEU A 192 11.62 17.32 0.58
CA LEU A 192 12.36 18.08 -0.43
C LEU A 192 13.85 17.74 -0.40
N MET A 193 14.41 17.52 0.79
CA MET A 193 15.80 17.09 0.94
C MET A 193 16.04 15.65 0.46
N ALA A 194 15.00 14.84 0.35
CA ALA A 194 15.10 13.49 -0.20
C ALA A 194 15.27 13.49 -1.73
N VAL A 195 14.73 14.48 -2.45
CA VAL A 195 14.78 14.55 -3.93
C VAL A 195 16.20 14.39 -4.50
N PRO A 196 17.19 15.22 -4.14
CA PRO A 196 18.55 15.08 -4.68
C PRO A 196 19.23 13.77 -4.25
N VAL A 197 18.85 13.22 -3.09
CA VAL A 197 19.38 11.94 -2.58
C VAL A 197 18.88 10.76 -3.41
N ILE A 198 17.60 10.82 -3.82
CA ILE A 198 16.95 9.85 -4.70
C ILE A 198 17.59 9.94 -6.09
N GLU A 199 17.60 11.13 -6.70
CA GLU A 199 18.15 11.36 -8.05
C GLU A 199 19.57 10.82 -8.21
N ALA A 200 20.45 11.03 -7.22
CA ALA A 200 21.82 10.55 -7.25
C ALA A 200 21.98 9.01 -7.20
N ARG A 201 20.91 8.27 -6.89
CA ARG A 201 20.89 6.81 -6.73
C ARG A 201 20.03 6.08 -7.75
N LEU A 202 19.23 6.83 -8.51
CA LEU A 202 18.37 6.26 -9.54
C LEU A 202 19.19 5.71 -10.68
N GLN A 203 18.73 4.55 -11.16
CA GLN A 203 19.17 3.91 -12.37
C GLN A 203 18.01 3.86 -13.36
N LYS A 204 18.35 3.58 -14.62
CA LYS A 204 17.36 3.42 -15.68
C LYS A 204 16.39 2.30 -15.32
N GLU A 205 15.09 2.52 -15.53
CA GLU A 205 14.02 1.53 -15.29
C GLU A 205 13.88 1.06 -13.82
N ASP A 206 14.36 1.86 -12.86
CA ASP A 206 14.07 1.63 -11.44
C ASP A 206 12.56 1.67 -11.15
N VAL A 207 12.12 0.94 -10.14
CA VAL A 207 10.76 1.00 -9.58
C VAL A 207 10.84 1.63 -8.19
N ILE A 208 10.19 2.77 -8.02
CA ILE A 208 10.36 3.66 -6.87
C ILE A 208 9.06 3.68 -6.07
N LEU A 209 9.04 3.09 -4.87
CA LEU A 209 7.93 3.25 -3.93
C LEU A 209 8.13 4.49 -3.08
N ILE A 210 7.15 5.40 -3.07
CA ILE A 210 7.17 6.59 -2.20
C ILE A 210 6.03 6.48 -1.20
N LYS A 211 6.33 6.37 0.09
CA LYS A 211 5.32 6.21 1.13
C LYS A 211 5.70 6.90 2.43
N GLY A 212 4.74 7.50 3.12
CA GLY A 212 4.92 8.10 4.44
C GLY A 212 3.60 8.61 4.99
N SER A 213 3.58 9.00 6.27
CA SER A 213 2.36 9.57 6.87
C SER A 213 1.98 10.88 6.18
N TYR A 214 0.70 11.24 6.23
CA TYR A 214 0.20 12.48 5.61
C TYR A 214 1.02 13.73 6.00
N GLY A 215 1.39 13.83 7.28
CA GLY A 215 2.21 14.93 7.80
C GLY A 215 3.62 15.04 7.20
N MET A 216 4.15 13.97 6.60
CA MET A 216 5.48 13.95 5.98
C MET A 216 5.50 14.61 4.60
N ARG A 217 4.34 14.81 3.98
CA ARG A 217 4.20 15.48 2.67
C ARG A 217 5.10 14.87 1.59
N MET A 218 5.11 13.53 1.54
CA MET A 218 5.89 12.75 0.57
C MET A 218 5.40 12.95 -0.86
N ASP A 219 4.17 13.48 -1.05
CA ASP A 219 3.59 13.93 -2.33
C ASP A 219 4.52 14.91 -3.07
N ARG A 220 5.29 15.70 -2.31
CA ARG A 220 6.26 16.65 -2.87
C ARG A 220 7.42 15.98 -3.59
N ILE A 221 7.79 14.75 -3.20
CA ILE A 221 8.82 13.97 -3.90
C ILE A 221 8.29 13.55 -5.27
N VAL A 222 7.06 13.01 -5.31
CA VAL A 222 6.38 12.59 -6.55
C VAL A 222 6.34 13.75 -7.53
N THR A 223 5.78 14.89 -7.09
CA THR A 223 5.70 16.11 -7.93
C THR A 223 7.06 16.62 -8.39
N ALA A 224 8.12 16.46 -7.60
CA ALA A 224 9.46 16.90 -7.99
C ALA A 224 10.07 15.98 -9.05
N LEU A 225 9.91 14.66 -8.92
CA LEU A 225 10.45 13.69 -9.85
C LEU A 225 9.70 13.67 -11.20
N GLU A 226 8.40 13.95 -11.22
CA GLU A 226 7.60 14.05 -12.45
C GLU A 226 7.99 15.24 -13.34
N ARG A 227 8.63 16.28 -12.80
CA ARG A 227 8.94 17.52 -13.54
C ARG A 227 10.19 17.46 -14.41
N TYR A 228 10.91 16.35 -14.41
CA TYR A 228 12.11 16.14 -15.21
C TYR A 228 11.77 15.37 -16.51
N GLU A 229 11.06 16.04 -17.41
CA GLU A 229 11.04 15.72 -18.85
C GLU A 229 12.10 16.54 -19.60
#